data_AF-A0A919S7C1-F1
#
_entry.id   AF-A0A919S7C1-F1
#
_cell.length_a   1.000
_cell.length_b   1.000
_cell.length_c   1.000
_cell.angle_alpha   90.00
_cell.angle_beta   90.00
_cell.angle_gamma   90.00
#
_symmetry.space_group_name_H-M   'P 1'
#
loop_
_entity.id
_entity.type
_entity.pdbx_description
1 polymer ?
#
loop_
_entity_poly.entity_id
_entity_poly.type
_entity_poly.pdbx_seq_one_letter_code
_entity_poly.pdbx_strand_id
1 'polypeptide(L)'
;MSQEGPAGWYRNRFVWVAVVLLISAGAVVLARSAASEPSSVNAAGQAAAPRDLQGQLVARMRTALEQSDPEQHNHAGHQGQQATAEGQAKPPVICGVRVYGHEPATATVLADVQKVYGFHLCGVAEQKRPWDVAVKLAGPVIVDMSTEPVGIQAVEATAEVKFIDRLQQMFPKKYADLAMKEALAESEMADVRRRYEAAAGI
;
A
#
# COMPACT_ATOMS: atom_id res chain seq x y z
N MET A 1 38.96 67.30 54.70
CA MET A 1 38.89 65.89 55.16
C MET A 1 38.32 65.11 53.97
N SER A 2 39.20 64.53 53.14
CA SER A 2 39.50 63.07 53.03
C SER A 2 38.31 62.26 52.47
N GLN A 3 38.38 61.81 51.20
CA GLN A 3 38.73 60.44 50.71
C GLN A 3 37.48 59.51 50.73
N GLU A 4 37.06 58.68 49.76
CA GLU A 4 37.64 57.93 48.61
C GLU A 4 36.52 57.61 47.56
N GLY A 5 36.87 57.30 46.30
CA GLY A 5 36.02 56.51 45.37
C GLY A 5 36.21 54.99 45.58
N PRO A 6 35.51 54.06 44.89
CA PRO A 6 35.78 53.85 43.46
C PRO A 6 34.67 53.19 42.58
N ALA A 7 34.87 53.29 41.27
CA ALA A 7 34.68 52.27 40.23
C ALA A 7 33.33 51.54 40.03
N GLY A 8 32.85 51.62 38.78
CA GLY A 8 32.49 50.39 38.06
C GLY A 8 31.04 50.15 37.66
N TRP A 9 30.29 51.15 37.16
CA TRP A 9 28.93 50.92 36.65
C TRP A 9 28.75 51.28 35.16
N TYR A 10 29.75 51.02 34.33
CA TYR A 10 29.65 51.19 32.88
C TYR A 10 30.24 49.99 32.15
N ARG A 11 29.69 48.80 32.38
CA ARG A 11 29.91 47.65 31.47
C ARG A 11 28.59 46.94 31.21
N ASN A 12 28.28 46.85 29.92
CA ASN A 12 27.36 45.91 29.30
C ASN A 12 25.85 46.23 29.23
N ARG A 13 25.52 47.31 28.50
CA ARG A 13 24.20 47.46 27.85
C ARG A 13 23.90 46.40 26.77
N PHE A 14 24.91 45.69 26.26
CA PHE A 14 24.74 44.68 25.20
C PHE A 14 24.29 43.30 25.69
N VAL A 15 24.43 43.00 26.99
CA VAL A 15 23.99 41.72 27.57
C VAL A 15 22.47 41.63 27.60
N TRP A 16 21.79 42.76 27.85
CA TRP A 16 20.32 42.82 27.87
C TRP A 16 19.69 42.66 26.48
N VAL A 17 20.37 43.12 25.42
CA VAL A 17 19.88 42.95 24.03
C VAL A 17 19.94 41.49 23.58
N ALA A 18 20.97 40.74 24.00
CA ALA A 18 21.09 39.32 23.69
C ALA A 18 20.00 38.46 24.36
N VAL A 19 19.59 38.80 25.58
CA VAL A 19 18.53 38.08 26.31
C VAL A 19 17.15 38.31 25.67
N VAL A 20 16.84 39.52 25.21
CA VAL A 20 15.55 39.82 24.56
C VAL A 20 15.43 39.15 23.18
N LEU A 21 16.53 39.08 22.41
CA LEU A 21 16.53 38.41 21.09
C LEU A 21 16.44 36.87 21.19
N LEU A 22 16.92 36.26 22.28
CA LEU A 22 16.76 34.82 22.50
C LEU A 22 15.32 34.43 22.89
N ILE A 23 14.58 35.32 23.54
CA ILE A 23 13.19 35.06 23.96
C ILE A 23 12.21 35.17 22.77
N SER A 24 12.47 36.03 21.78
CA SER A 24 11.61 36.17 20.60
C SER A 24 11.83 35.08 19.53
N ALA A 25 13.02 34.47 19.46
CA ALA A 25 13.27 33.34 18.56
C ALA A 25 12.67 32.01 19.09
N GLY A 26 12.56 31.83 20.40
CA GLY A 26 11.98 30.62 21.01
C GLY A 26 10.46 30.50 20.87
N ALA A 27 9.73 31.63 20.83
CA ALA A 27 8.28 31.62 20.76
C ALA A 27 7.72 31.27 19.35
N VAL A 28 8.45 31.61 18.28
CA VAL A 28 7.99 31.35 16.91
C VAL A 28 8.23 29.90 16.47
N VAL A 29 9.25 29.23 17.01
CA VAL A 29 9.53 27.81 16.69
C VAL A 29 8.56 26.87 17.40
N LEU A 30 8.05 27.23 18.58
CA LEU A 30 7.05 26.44 19.31
C LEU A 30 5.62 26.63 18.78
N ALA A 31 5.31 27.78 18.16
CA ALA A 31 4.00 28.00 17.53
C ALA A 31 3.87 27.32 16.15
N ARG A 32 4.99 27.02 15.47
CA ARG A 32 4.99 26.35 14.16
C ARG A 32 5.00 24.82 14.21
N SER A 33 5.27 24.24 15.38
CA SER A 33 5.27 22.78 15.60
C SER A 33 3.94 22.24 16.15
N ALA A 34 2.97 23.12 16.43
CA ALA A 34 1.60 22.74 16.84
C ALA A 34 0.58 22.73 15.69
N ALA A 35 1.02 22.94 14.44
CA ALA A 35 0.14 23.06 13.27
C ALA A 35 0.30 21.91 12.26
N SER A 36 0.72 20.73 12.71
CA SER A 36 0.68 19.52 11.90
C SER A 36 -0.18 18.46 12.60
N GLU A 37 -1.25 18.11 11.89
CA GLU A 37 -2.20 16.99 12.07
C GLU A 37 -3.55 17.33 12.72
N PRO A 38 -4.66 17.33 11.93
CA PRO A 38 -5.99 17.20 12.51
C PRO A 38 -6.12 15.77 13.04
N SER A 39 -5.75 15.58 14.31
CA SER A 39 -6.10 14.37 15.05
C SER A 39 -7.63 14.31 15.14
N SER A 40 -8.27 13.58 14.23
CA SER A 40 -9.69 13.25 14.32
C SER A 40 -9.90 12.43 15.59
N VAL A 41 -10.42 13.08 16.62
CA VAL A 41 -10.78 12.45 17.88
C VAL A 41 -12.15 11.83 17.70
N ASN A 42 -12.29 10.53 17.94
CA ASN A 42 -13.62 9.91 17.98
C ASN A 42 -14.40 10.44 19.19
N ALA A 43 -15.73 10.30 19.20
CA ALA A 43 -16.62 10.79 20.27
C ALA A 43 -16.25 10.31 21.70
N ALA A 44 -15.36 9.32 21.82
CA ALA A 44 -14.82 8.78 23.07
C ALA A 44 -13.45 9.39 23.50
N GLY A 45 -12.97 10.47 22.87
CA GLY A 45 -11.73 11.15 23.30
C GLY A 45 -10.44 10.37 23.01
N GLN A 46 -10.52 9.26 22.29
CA GLN A 46 -9.37 8.45 21.90
C GLN A 46 -8.86 8.94 20.54
N ALA A 47 -7.55 9.16 20.45
CA ALA A 47 -6.87 9.35 19.17
C ALA A 47 -7.23 8.14 18.27
N ALA A 48 -7.83 8.41 17.11
CA ALA A 48 -8.09 7.36 16.14
C ALA A 48 -6.75 6.65 15.84
N ALA A 49 -6.71 5.33 15.97
CA ALA A 49 -5.53 4.56 15.62
C ALA A 49 -5.10 4.94 14.19
N PRO A 50 -3.79 5.09 13.91
CA PRO A 50 -3.32 5.37 12.56
C PRO A 50 -3.93 4.36 11.59
N ARG A 51 -4.58 4.85 10.54
CA ARG A 51 -5.16 3.97 9.52
C ARG A 51 -4.00 3.22 8.86
N ASP A 52 -3.94 1.91 9.03
CA ASP A 52 -2.96 1.07 8.34
C ASP A 52 -3.25 1.07 6.84
N LEU A 53 -2.61 1.99 6.10
CA LEU A 53 -2.79 2.11 4.66
C LEU A 53 -2.34 0.83 3.95
N GLN A 54 -1.24 0.21 4.40
CA GLN A 54 -0.71 -1.01 3.79
C GLN A 54 -1.72 -2.16 3.89
N GLY A 55 -2.29 -2.38 5.08
CA GLY A 55 -3.34 -3.37 5.28
C GLY A 55 -4.59 -3.10 4.43
N GLN A 56 -4.99 -1.83 4.30
CA GLN A 56 -6.10 -1.43 3.43
C GLN A 56 -5.82 -1.70 1.96
N LEU A 57 -4.60 -1.43 1.47
CA LEU A 57 -4.20 -1.69 0.09
C LEU A 57 -4.20 -3.18 -0.22
N VAL A 58 -3.66 -4.01 0.67
CA VAL A 58 -3.71 -5.48 0.56
C VAL A 58 -5.15 -5.97 0.48
N ALA A 59 -6.02 -5.51 1.40
CA ALA A 59 -7.42 -5.89 1.41
C ALA A 59 -8.15 -5.45 0.13
N ARG A 60 -7.91 -4.23 -0.33
CA ARG A 60 -8.55 -3.66 -1.52
C ARG A 60 -8.11 -4.35 -2.80
N MET A 61 -6.81 -4.59 -2.95
CA MET A 61 -6.22 -5.30 -4.08
C MET A 61 -6.74 -6.74 -4.16
N ARG A 62 -6.74 -7.46 -3.05
CA ARG A 62 -7.30 -8.82 -2.98
C ARG A 62 -8.77 -8.85 -3.36
N THR A 63 -9.57 -7.96 -2.76
CA THR A 63 -11.01 -7.89 -3.03
C THR A 63 -11.29 -7.60 -4.50
N ALA A 64 -10.53 -6.68 -5.11
CA ALA A 64 -10.65 -6.39 -6.54
C ALA A 64 -10.40 -7.65 -7.39
N LEU A 65 -9.30 -8.35 -7.14
CA LEU A 65 -8.93 -9.56 -7.88
C LEU A 65 -9.93 -10.71 -7.70
N GLU A 66 -10.43 -10.92 -6.48
CA GLU A 66 -11.39 -12.00 -6.17
C GLU A 66 -12.81 -11.71 -6.70
N GLN A 67 -13.15 -10.44 -6.91
CA GLN A 67 -14.45 -10.01 -7.46
C GLN A 67 -14.43 -9.82 -8.99
N SER A 68 -13.26 -9.60 -9.59
CA SER A 68 -13.13 -9.55 -11.04
C SER A 68 -13.37 -10.92 -11.65
N ASP A 69 -13.92 -10.93 -12.87
CA ASP A 69 -14.03 -12.20 -13.59
C ASP A 69 -12.61 -12.77 -13.78
N PRO A 70 -12.35 -14.07 -13.54
CA PRO A 70 -11.09 -14.71 -13.91
C PRO A 70 -10.64 -14.41 -15.35
N GLU A 71 -11.57 -14.16 -16.28
CA GLU A 71 -11.25 -13.71 -17.64
C GLU A 71 -10.61 -12.30 -17.70
N GLN A 72 -10.96 -11.41 -16.77
CA GLN A 72 -10.51 -10.00 -16.76
C GLN A 72 -9.08 -9.79 -16.27
N HIS A 73 -8.47 -10.83 -15.68
CA HIS A 73 -7.06 -10.79 -15.29
C HIS A 73 -6.29 -12.01 -15.81
N ASN A 74 -6.87 -12.80 -16.72
CA ASN A 74 -6.29 -14.03 -17.23
C ASN A 74 -5.15 -13.76 -18.21
N HIS A 75 -3.98 -14.34 -17.93
CA HIS A 75 -2.85 -14.34 -18.85
C HIS A 75 -2.98 -15.46 -19.88
N ALA A 76 -2.88 -15.12 -21.16
CA ALA A 76 -2.83 -15.98 -22.34
C ALA A 76 -3.01 -17.51 -22.13
N GLY A 77 -4.24 -18.03 -22.23
CA GLY A 77 -4.48 -19.41 -22.71
C GLY A 77 -5.35 -20.34 -21.87
N HIS A 78 -5.79 -19.98 -20.66
CA HIS A 78 -6.76 -20.79 -19.91
C HIS A 78 -8.14 -20.16 -20.00
N GLN A 79 -8.83 -20.40 -21.13
CA GLN A 79 -10.27 -20.17 -21.20
C GLN A 79 -10.91 -20.96 -20.05
N GLY A 80 -11.73 -20.27 -19.25
CA GLY A 80 -12.32 -20.82 -18.05
C GLY A 80 -12.88 -22.19 -18.32
N GLN A 81 -12.47 -23.18 -17.51
CA GLN A 81 -13.23 -24.40 -17.39
C GLN A 81 -14.67 -23.96 -17.12
N GLN A 82 -15.53 -24.30 -18.08
CA GLN A 82 -16.90 -23.86 -18.20
C GLN A 82 -17.62 -23.96 -16.87
N ALA A 83 -18.52 -23.00 -16.62
CA ALA A 83 -19.65 -23.17 -15.71
C ALA A 83 -20.14 -24.61 -15.85
N THR A 84 -19.90 -25.42 -14.82
CA THR A 84 -20.37 -26.79 -14.77
C THR A 84 -21.88 -26.71 -14.87
N ALA A 85 -22.44 -27.29 -15.95
CA ALA A 85 -23.86 -27.55 -16.18
C ALA A 85 -24.86 -26.49 -15.65
N GLU A 86 -25.54 -25.79 -16.57
CA GLU A 86 -26.70 -24.90 -16.33
C GLU A 86 -27.28 -24.98 -14.90
N GLY A 87 -26.85 -24.06 -14.03
CA GLY A 87 -27.38 -23.93 -12.66
C GLY A 87 -26.37 -24.01 -11.49
N GLN A 88 -25.09 -24.31 -11.73
CA GLN A 88 -24.08 -24.27 -10.65
C GLN A 88 -23.38 -22.90 -10.58
N ALA A 89 -23.19 -22.40 -9.35
CA ALA A 89 -22.46 -21.17 -9.10
C ALA A 89 -20.99 -21.32 -9.54
N LYS A 90 -20.46 -20.27 -10.18
CA LYS A 90 -19.04 -20.21 -10.57
C LYS A 90 -18.16 -20.45 -9.34
N PRO A 91 -17.15 -21.34 -9.42
CA PRO A 91 -16.23 -21.56 -8.31
C PRO A 91 -15.57 -20.24 -7.88
N PRO A 92 -15.42 -19.97 -6.57
CA PRO A 92 -14.81 -18.75 -6.10
C PRO A 92 -13.33 -18.70 -6.48
N VAL A 93 -12.85 -17.51 -6.83
CA VAL A 93 -11.42 -17.23 -7.00
C VAL A 93 -10.87 -16.76 -5.67
N ILE A 94 -9.77 -17.36 -5.21
CA ILE A 94 -9.11 -17.00 -3.96
C ILE A 94 -7.70 -16.51 -4.28
N CYS A 95 -7.37 -15.30 -3.85
CA CYS A 95 -6.11 -14.63 -4.19
C CYS A 95 -5.26 -14.31 -2.96
N GLY A 96 -3.99 -14.67 -3.02
CA GLY A 96 -2.94 -14.09 -2.19
C GLY A 96 -2.32 -12.91 -2.92
N VAL A 97 -2.00 -11.83 -2.21
CA VAL A 97 -1.44 -10.62 -2.80
C VAL A 97 -0.28 -10.10 -1.97
N ARG A 98 0.69 -9.47 -2.64
CA ARG A 98 1.77 -8.69 -2.05
C ARG A 98 1.81 -7.32 -2.71
N VAL A 99 1.77 -6.27 -1.90
CA VAL A 99 1.86 -4.89 -2.39
C VAL A 99 3.32 -4.43 -2.32
N TYR A 100 3.87 -4.00 -3.45
CA TYR A 100 5.21 -3.41 -3.54
C TYR A 100 5.20 -1.91 -3.27
N GLY A 101 4.09 -1.25 -3.61
CA GLY A 101 3.83 0.14 -3.28
C GLY A 101 2.71 0.73 -4.11
N HIS A 102 2.55 2.04 -4.02
CA HIS A 102 1.45 2.75 -4.66
C HIS A 102 1.88 4.12 -5.23
N GLU A 103 0.98 4.71 -6.00
CA GLU A 103 1.07 6.09 -6.49
C GLU A 103 -0.20 6.87 -6.14
N PRO A 104 -0.08 8.17 -5.78
CA PRO A 104 1.17 8.87 -5.49
C PRO A 104 1.85 8.29 -4.24
N ALA A 105 3.19 8.28 -4.21
CA ALA A 105 3.96 7.68 -3.12
C ALA A 105 3.79 8.43 -1.78
N THR A 106 3.25 9.66 -1.82
CA THR A 106 2.96 10.49 -0.65
C THR A 106 1.56 10.28 -0.08
N ALA A 107 0.71 9.46 -0.71
CA ALA A 107 -0.62 9.17 -0.18
C ALA A 107 -0.51 8.50 1.19
N THR A 108 -1.25 9.02 2.17
CA THR A 108 -1.33 8.47 3.53
C THR A 108 -2.69 7.87 3.84
N VAL A 109 -3.67 8.05 2.95
CA VAL A 109 -5.01 7.49 3.04
C VAL A 109 -5.40 6.82 1.72
N LEU A 110 -6.25 5.78 1.80
CA LEU A 110 -6.61 4.96 0.65
C LEU A 110 -7.28 5.77 -0.48
N ALA A 111 -8.07 6.78 -0.13
CA ALA A 111 -8.79 7.62 -1.09
C ALA A 111 -7.88 8.43 -2.01
N ASP A 112 -6.63 8.68 -1.60
CA ASP A 112 -5.67 9.44 -2.40
C ASP A 112 -4.84 8.55 -3.33
N VAL A 113 -4.93 7.22 -3.16
CA VAL A 113 -4.18 6.24 -3.95
C VAL A 113 -4.83 6.06 -5.32
N GLN A 114 -4.03 6.21 -6.37
CA GLN A 114 -4.43 6.08 -7.76
C GLN A 114 -4.01 4.74 -8.37
N LYS A 115 -2.81 4.25 -8.03
CA LYS A 115 -2.33 2.95 -8.52
C LYS A 115 -1.68 2.16 -7.42
N VAL A 116 -1.87 0.85 -7.45
CA VAL A 116 -1.21 -0.11 -6.57
C VAL A 116 -0.42 -1.08 -7.43
N TYR A 117 0.84 -1.27 -7.11
CA TYR A 117 1.75 -2.18 -7.79
C TYR A 117 2.01 -3.37 -6.87
N GLY A 118 1.85 -4.58 -7.38
CA GLY A 118 2.01 -5.77 -6.56
C GLY A 118 2.18 -7.04 -7.36
N PHE A 119 2.05 -8.15 -6.65
CA PHE A 119 2.01 -9.49 -7.18
C PHE A 119 0.78 -10.20 -6.64
N HIS A 120 0.18 -11.05 -7.45
CA HIS A 120 -0.91 -11.91 -7.03
C HIS A 120 -0.61 -13.38 -7.35
N LEU A 121 -1.23 -14.26 -6.56
CA LEU A 121 -1.40 -15.67 -6.88
C LEU A 121 -2.86 -16.02 -6.56
N CYS A 122 -3.63 -16.26 -7.60
CA CYS A 122 -5.04 -16.60 -7.51
C CYS A 122 -5.25 -18.08 -7.88
N GLY A 123 -6.14 -18.76 -7.18
CA GLY A 123 -6.58 -20.12 -7.50
C GLY A 123 -8.10 -20.19 -7.62
N VAL A 124 -8.58 -20.94 -8.61
CA VAL A 124 -10.01 -21.23 -8.79
C VAL A 124 -10.39 -22.40 -7.88
N ALA A 125 -11.12 -22.12 -6.81
CA ALA A 125 -11.45 -23.09 -5.77
C ALA A 125 -12.63 -23.98 -6.17
N GLU A 126 -12.37 -24.89 -7.12
CA GLU A 126 -13.31 -25.92 -7.50
C GLU A 126 -13.56 -26.90 -6.35
N GLN A 127 -14.81 -27.35 -6.23
CA GLN A 127 -15.24 -28.21 -5.14
C GLN A 127 -14.38 -29.48 -5.05
N LYS A 128 -13.83 -29.75 -3.86
CA LYS A 128 -12.95 -30.89 -3.57
C LYS A 128 -11.67 -30.95 -4.43
N ARG A 129 -11.28 -29.88 -5.13
CA ARG A 129 -9.99 -29.82 -5.84
C ARG A 129 -8.88 -29.34 -4.91
N PRO A 130 -7.83 -30.16 -4.64
CA PRO A 130 -6.70 -29.74 -3.80
C PRO A 130 -5.91 -28.58 -4.41
N TRP A 131 -5.30 -27.75 -3.55
CA TRP A 131 -4.51 -26.59 -3.95
C TRP A 131 -3.45 -26.95 -4.98
N ASP A 132 -2.69 -28.03 -4.79
CA ASP A 132 -1.52 -28.34 -5.61
C ASP A 132 -1.86 -28.61 -7.09
N VAL A 133 -3.11 -29.00 -7.38
CA VAL A 133 -3.63 -29.23 -8.75
C VAL A 133 -4.67 -28.20 -9.21
N ALA A 134 -4.93 -27.17 -8.41
CA ALA A 134 -5.82 -26.08 -8.77
C ALA A 134 -5.31 -25.32 -10.00
N VAL A 135 -6.25 -24.84 -10.83
CA VAL A 135 -5.96 -23.82 -11.84
C VAL A 135 -5.54 -22.57 -11.09
N LYS A 136 -4.34 -22.08 -11.41
CA LYS A 136 -3.75 -20.91 -10.76
C LYS A 136 -3.23 -19.93 -11.77
N LEU A 137 -3.26 -18.67 -11.37
CA LEU A 137 -2.67 -17.57 -12.09
C LEU A 137 -1.82 -16.76 -11.14
N ALA A 138 -0.62 -16.40 -11.57
CA ALA A 138 0.26 -15.54 -10.80
C ALA A 138 1.08 -14.61 -11.69
N GLY A 139 1.34 -13.42 -11.17
CA GLY A 139 2.17 -12.45 -11.85
C GLY A 139 2.15 -11.09 -11.18
N PRO A 140 3.02 -10.17 -11.66
CA PRO A 140 2.93 -8.76 -11.34
C PRO A 140 1.63 -8.17 -11.89
N VAL A 141 1.00 -7.30 -11.11
CA VAL A 141 -0.27 -6.66 -11.46
C VAL A 141 -0.31 -5.22 -10.96
N ILE A 142 -1.04 -4.39 -11.71
CA ILE A 142 -1.38 -3.02 -11.36
C ILE A 142 -2.88 -2.98 -11.08
N VAL A 143 -3.27 -2.46 -9.92
CA VAL A 143 -4.65 -2.09 -9.64
C VAL A 143 -4.78 -0.58 -9.82
N ASP A 144 -5.61 -0.18 -10.78
CA ASP A 144 -5.96 1.22 -11.02
C ASP A 144 -7.18 1.59 -10.17
N MET A 145 -6.91 2.37 -9.13
CA MET A 145 -7.87 2.84 -8.14
C MET A 145 -8.61 4.11 -8.61
N SER A 146 -8.23 4.68 -9.76
CA SER A 146 -8.82 5.91 -10.30
C SER A 146 -10.10 5.67 -11.13
N THR A 147 -10.48 4.41 -11.35
CA THR A 147 -11.65 4.00 -12.15
C THR A 147 -12.69 3.28 -11.30
N GLU A 148 -13.95 3.29 -11.77
CA GLU A 148 -15.05 2.50 -11.19
C GLU A 148 -15.71 1.66 -12.31
N PRO A 149 -15.65 0.31 -12.27
CA PRO A 149 -14.91 -0.50 -11.29
C PRO A 149 -13.39 -0.28 -11.36
N VAL A 150 -12.68 -0.67 -10.30
CA VAL A 150 -11.22 -0.59 -10.27
C VAL A 150 -10.61 -1.38 -11.41
N GLY A 151 -9.66 -0.78 -12.12
CA GLY A 151 -8.97 -1.41 -13.22
C GLY A 151 -7.97 -2.43 -12.72
N ILE A 152 -7.86 -3.56 -13.41
CA ILE A 152 -6.82 -4.57 -13.16
C ILE A 152 -6.01 -4.73 -14.44
N GLN A 153 -4.70 -4.56 -14.33
CA GLN A 153 -3.77 -4.69 -15.45
C GLN A 153 -2.68 -5.66 -15.04
N ALA A 154 -2.79 -6.88 -15.55
CA ALA A 154 -1.81 -7.90 -15.31
C ALA A 154 -0.65 -7.74 -16.33
N VAL A 155 0.59 -8.05 -15.93
CA VAL A 155 1.76 -7.86 -16.81
C VAL A 155 1.98 -9.09 -17.68
N GLU A 156 1.83 -8.95 -18.99
CA GLU A 156 1.99 -10.04 -19.96
C GLU A 156 3.05 -9.74 -21.01
N ALA A 157 3.79 -10.78 -21.43
CA ALA A 157 4.50 -10.70 -22.69
C ALA A 157 3.49 -10.55 -23.85
N THR A 158 3.86 -9.80 -24.89
CA THR A 158 3.14 -9.81 -26.16
C THR A 158 3.96 -10.59 -27.20
N ALA A 159 3.45 -10.70 -28.42
CA ALA A 159 4.22 -11.30 -29.52
C ALA A 159 5.51 -10.50 -29.82
N GLU A 160 5.52 -9.20 -29.50
CA GLU A 160 6.60 -8.26 -29.81
C GLU A 160 7.44 -7.88 -28.58
N VAL A 161 6.87 -7.93 -27.38
CA VAL A 161 7.50 -7.45 -26.14
C VAL A 161 7.70 -8.59 -25.16
N LYS A 162 8.96 -8.85 -24.78
CA LYS A 162 9.28 -9.84 -23.76
C LYS A 162 8.72 -9.41 -22.40
N PHE A 163 8.37 -10.38 -21.57
CA PHE A 163 7.78 -10.13 -20.24
C PHE A 163 8.60 -9.13 -19.39
N ILE A 164 9.93 -9.26 -19.34
CA ILE A 164 10.79 -8.38 -18.54
C ILE A 164 10.74 -6.94 -19.07
N ASP A 165 10.77 -6.76 -20.38
CA ASP A 165 10.69 -5.44 -21.00
C ASP A 165 9.31 -4.82 -20.75
N ARG A 166 8.24 -5.64 -20.83
CA ARG A 166 6.88 -5.20 -20.48
C ARG A 166 6.78 -4.76 -19.03
N LEU A 167 7.33 -5.55 -18.11
CA LEU A 167 7.34 -5.22 -16.69
C LEU A 167 8.00 -3.86 -16.45
N GLN A 168 9.15 -3.60 -17.07
CA GLN A 168 9.85 -2.32 -16.98
C GLN A 168 9.10 -1.15 -17.63
N GLN A 169 8.28 -1.40 -18.66
CA GLN A 169 7.41 -0.39 -19.27
C GLN A 169 6.22 -0.03 -18.37
N MET A 170 5.67 -1.00 -17.64
CA MET A 170 4.43 -0.83 -16.89
C MET A 170 4.66 -0.41 -15.42
N PHE A 171 5.76 -0.85 -14.81
CA PHE A 171 6.05 -0.61 -13.40
C PHE A 171 7.08 0.51 -13.21
N PRO A 172 6.93 1.37 -12.19
CA PRO A 172 8.03 2.20 -11.71
C PRO A 172 9.24 1.34 -11.39
N LYS A 173 10.45 1.79 -11.76
CA LYS A 173 11.68 0.99 -11.70
C LYS A 173 11.88 0.27 -10.36
N LYS A 174 11.66 0.97 -9.22
CA LYS A 174 11.81 0.39 -7.88
C LYS A 174 10.90 -0.82 -7.64
N TYR A 175 9.69 -0.82 -8.19
CA TYR A 175 8.72 -1.91 -8.04
C TYR A 175 8.93 -3.01 -9.08
N ALA A 176 9.39 -2.66 -10.29
CA ALA A 176 9.80 -3.65 -11.29
C ALA A 176 10.95 -4.52 -10.77
N ASP A 177 11.95 -3.91 -10.11
CA ASP A 177 13.09 -4.61 -9.52
C ASP A 177 12.66 -5.58 -8.40
N LEU A 178 11.62 -5.23 -7.62
CA LEU A 178 11.02 -6.11 -6.61
C LEU A 178 10.22 -7.24 -7.28
N ALA A 179 9.39 -6.92 -8.27
CA ALA A 179 8.54 -7.89 -8.96
C ALA A 179 9.33 -8.99 -9.71
N MET A 180 10.61 -8.75 -10.02
CA MET A 180 11.50 -9.76 -10.58
C MET A 180 12.12 -10.72 -9.54
N LYS A 181 12.08 -10.36 -8.24
CA LYS A 181 12.78 -11.06 -7.16
C LYS A 181 11.86 -11.64 -6.12
N GLU A 182 10.72 -11.00 -5.92
CA GLU A 182 9.76 -11.28 -4.87
C GLU A 182 8.45 -11.75 -5.49
N ALA A 183 7.81 -12.70 -4.80
CA ALA A 183 6.45 -13.15 -5.03
C ALA A 183 5.73 -13.08 -3.68
N LEU A 184 4.78 -13.97 -3.40
CA LEU A 184 4.21 -14.07 -2.06
C LEU A 184 5.24 -14.56 -1.03
N ALA A 185 5.25 -13.95 0.14
CA ALA A 185 5.94 -14.45 1.33
C ALA A 185 5.30 -15.75 1.83
N GLU A 186 6.02 -16.47 2.69
CA GLU A 186 5.53 -17.72 3.26
C GLU A 186 4.20 -17.57 4.00
N SER A 187 4.02 -16.49 4.77
CA SER A 187 2.77 -16.20 5.47
C SER A 187 1.61 -15.92 4.50
N GLU A 188 1.88 -15.22 3.40
CA GLU A 188 0.90 -14.92 2.34
C GLU A 188 0.52 -16.19 1.58
N MET A 189 1.49 -17.08 1.30
CA MET A 189 1.28 -18.41 0.71
C MET A 189 0.46 -19.32 1.62
N ALA A 190 0.77 -19.35 2.92
CA ALA A 190 0.02 -20.12 3.89
C ALA A 190 -1.42 -19.61 4.01
N ASP A 191 -1.62 -18.29 3.98
CA ASP A 191 -2.95 -17.70 4.02
C ASP A 191 -3.80 -18.04 2.80
N VAL A 192 -3.27 -17.84 1.58
CA VAL A 192 -4.02 -18.15 0.35
C VAL A 192 -4.36 -19.63 0.27
N ARG A 193 -3.44 -20.53 0.67
CA ARG A 193 -3.69 -21.98 0.67
C ARG A 193 -4.84 -22.34 1.63
N ARG A 194 -4.81 -21.84 2.88
CA ARG A 194 -5.88 -22.10 3.84
C ARG A 194 -7.24 -21.59 3.35
N ARG A 195 -7.29 -20.37 2.82
CA ARG A 195 -8.54 -19.78 2.31
C ARG A 195 -9.07 -20.54 1.09
N TYR A 196 -8.17 -20.98 0.22
CA TYR A 196 -8.53 -21.81 -0.92
C TYR A 196 -9.10 -23.15 -0.47
N GLU A 197 -8.43 -23.88 0.44
CA GLU A 197 -8.87 -25.19 0.91
C GLU A 197 -10.26 -25.09 1.57
N ALA A 198 -10.47 -24.06 2.39
CA ALA A 198 -11.78 -23.76 2.96
C ALA A 198 -12.86 -23.51 1.88
N ALA A 199 -12.54 -22.74 0.83
CA ALA A 199 -13.46 -22.45 -0.27
C ALA A 199 -13.74 -23.69 -1.15
N ALA A 200 -12.77 -24.58 -1.32
CA ALA A 200 -12.92 -25.86 -2.00
C ALA A 200 -13.59 -26.93 -1.12
N GLY A 201 -13.79 -26.65 0.17
CA GLY A 201 -14.40 -27.54 1.15
C GLY A 201 -13.53 -28.75 1.49
N ILE A 202 -12.22 -28.57 1.61
CA ILE A 202 -11.23 -29.60 2.00
C ILE A 202 -10.68 -29.28 3.38
#